data_AF-A0A924FP97-F1
#
_entry.id   AF-A0A924FP97-F1
#
_cell.length_a   1.000
_cell.length_b   1.000
_cell.length_c   1.000
_cell.angle_alpha   90.00
_cell.angle_beta   90.00
_cell.angle_gamma   90.00
#
_symmetry.space_group_name_H-M   'P 1'
#
loop_
_entity.id
_entity.type
_entity.pdbx_description
1 polymer ?
#
loop_
_entity_poly.entity_id
_entity_poly.type
_entity_poly.pdbx_seq_one_letter_code
_entity_poly.pdbx_strand_id
1 'polypeptide(L)'
;MSTVQEVATLPTVDAVPKKAFSLAPLASVVVLALLIATPLFVKNFVIFQMTMWLIYAIAVLALNILTGASGQFSLGQSAFYAPGAYTSAILIEHGNVNYALTLPVAGIICFIAGFLFGLPALRLSGVYLARATFALAVAMPQLLKLGVFEHWTG
;
A
#
# COMPACT_ATOMS: atom_id res chain seq x y z
N MET A 1 -3.19 51.16 19.85
CA MET A 1 -4.27 50.16 19.63
C MET A 1 -4.41 49.83 18.14
N SER A 2 -3.31 49.53 17.42
CA SER A 2 -3.29 49.46 15.94
C SER A 2 -2.98 48.07 15.37
N THR A 3 -2.64 47.07 16.19
CA THR A 3 -2.16 45.76 15.74
C THR A 3 -3.28 44.72 15.56
N VAL A 4 -4.51 45.05 15.97
CA VAL A 4 -5.67 44.14 15.91
C VAL A 4 -6.39 44.22 14.56
N GLN A 5 -6.30 45.35 13.84
CA GLN A 5 -6.93 45.50 12.52
C GLN A 5 -6.16 44.82 11.39
N GLU A 6 -4.86 44.60 11.53
CA GLU A 6 -4.02 44.03 10.46
C GLU A 6 -4.17 42.49 10.33
N VAL A 7 -4.59 41.82 11.40
CA VAL A 7 -4.88 40.38 11.39
C VAL A 7 -6.23 40.07 10.74
N ALA A 8 -7.17 41.04 10.75
CA ALA A 8 -8.49 40.89 10.11
C ALA A 8 -8.45 40.98 8.58
N THR A 9 -7.33 41.45 8.01
CA THR A 9 -7.12 41.62 6.56
C THR A 9 -6.21 40.55 5.94
N LEU A 10 -5.87 39.49 6.69
CA LEU A 10 -5.15 38.36 6.09
C LEU A 10 -6.04 37.74 5.01
N PRO A 11 -5.53 37.57 3.77
CA PRO A 11 -6.30 36.96 2.69
C PRO A 11 -6.80 35.59 3.16
N THR A 12 -8.12 35.40 3.12
CA THR A 12 -8.72 34.08 3.32
C THR A 12 -8.12 33.18 2.25
N VAL A 13 -7.26 32.24 2.65
CA VAL A 13 -6.76 31.21 1.75
C VAL A 13 -7.98 30.41 1.32
N ASP A 14 -8.52 30.77 0.15
CA ASP A 14 -9.66 30.09 -0.44
C ASP A 14 -9.31 28.61 -0.55
N ALA A 15 -10.13 27.77 0.06
CA ALA A 15 -9.96 26.34 -0.01
C ALA A 15 -9.94 25.93 -1.49
N VAL A 16 -8.82 25.36 -1.94
CA VAL A 16 -8.66 24.83 -3.30
C VAL A 16 -9.89 23.99 -3.61
N PRO A 17 -10.68 24.34 -4.63
CA PRO A 17 -11.91 23.63 -4.92
C PRO A 17 -11.54 22.16 -5.16
N LYS A 18 -12.05 21.27 -4.30
CA LYS A 18 -11.99 19.82 -4.51
C LYS A 18 -12.77 19.53 -5.78
N LYS A 19 -12.10 19.63 -6.93
CA LYS A 19 -12.70 19.34 -8.23
C LYS A 19 -13.13 17.89 -8.16
N ALA A 20 -14.45 17.72 -8.02
CA ALA A 20 -15.08 16.45 -7.82
C ALA A 20 -14.61 15.51 -8.93
N PHE A 21 -14.11 14.39 -8.45
CA PHE A 21 -13.66 13.18 -9.10
C PHE A 21 -14.79 12.58 -9.98
N SER A 22 -15.30 13.32 -10.96
CA SER A 22 -16.43 12.91 -11.79
C SER A 22 -16.00 12.38 -13.17
N LEU A 23 -14.75 12.67 -13.59
CA LEU A 23 -14.12 12.11 -14.80
C LEU A 23 -13.13 10.98 -14.50
N ALA A 24 -12.84 10.77 -13.21
CA ALA A 24 -11.92 9.75 -12.75
C ALA A 24 -12.37 8.29 -13.00
N PRO A 25 -13.67 7.90 -12.98
CA PRO A 25 -14.01 6.50 -13.22
C PRO A 25 -13.69 6.11 -14.67
N LEU A 26 -14.04 6.94 -15.65
CA LEU A 26 -13.78 6.64 -17.06
C LEU A 26 -12.27 6.62 -17.37
N ALA A 27 -11.51 7.60 -16.86
CA ALA A 27 -10.06 7.61 -16.98
C ALA A 27 -9.41 6.42 -16.25
N SER A 28 -9.91 6.03 -15.07
CA SER A 28 -9.40 4.86 -14.33
C SER A 28 -9.66 3.55 -15.06
N VAL A 29 -10.83 3.41 -15.72
CA VAL A 29 -11.17 2.22 -16.51
C VAL A 29 -10.30 2.16 -17.77
N VAL A 30 -10.05 3.28 -18.44
CA VAL A 30 -9.14 3.34 -19.59
C VAL A 30 -7.72 2.99 -19.18
N VAL A 31 -7.22 3.50 -18.06
CA VAL A 31 -5.89 3.16 -17.53
C VAL A 31 -5.80 1.69 -17.15
N LEU A 32 -6.83 1.13 -16.51
CA LEU A 32 -6.87 -0.29 -16.15
C LEU A 32 -6.88 -1.19 -17.40
N ALA A 33 -7.66 -0.82 -18.42
CA ALA A 33 -7.69 -1.54 -19.69
C ALA A 33 -6.33 -1.50 -20.42
N LEU A 34 -5.66 -0.34 -20.41
CA LEU A 34 -4.32 -0.19 -20.97
C LEU A 34 -3.30 -1.04 -20.19
N LEU A 35 -3.40 -1.09 -18.86
CA LEU A 35 -2.53 -1.90 -18.00
C LEU A 35 -2.67 -3.40 -18.28
N ILE A 36 -3.90 -3.87 -18.53
CA ILE A 36 -4.20 -5.27 -18.86
C ILE A 36 -3.75 -5.63 -20.30
N ALA A 37 -3.78 -4.67 -21.23
CA ALA A 37 -3.35 -4.88 -22.61
C ALA A 37 -1.83 -4.83 -22.79
N THR A 38 -1.12 -4.09 -21.93
CA THR A 38 0.35 -3.94 -21.96
C THR A 38 1.14 -5.26 -21.92
N PRO A 39 0.80 -6.28 -21.10
CA PRO A 39 1.57 -7.54 -21.06
C PRO A 39 1.57 -8.34 -22.37
N LEU A 40 0.69 -8.05 -23.34
CA LEU A 40 0.63 -8.76 -24.62
C LEU A 40 1.69 -8.28 -25.63
N PHE A 41 2.33 -7.12 -25.41
CA PHE A 41 3.24 -6.50 -26.39
C PHE A 41 4.63 -6.15 -25.84
N VAL A 42 4.93 -6.46 -24.58
CA VAL A 42 6.09 -5.92 -23.86
C VAL A 42 6.95 -7.02 -23.21
N LYS A 43 8.27 -6.83 -23.18
CA LYS A 43 9.25 -7.74 -22.57
C LYS A 43 9.00 -7.91 -21.05
N ASN A 44 9.18 -9.13 -20.52
CA ASN A 44 8.99 -9.47 -19.10
C ASN A 44 9.66 -8.51 -18.11
N PHE A 45 10.83 -7.96 -18.44
CA PHE A 45 11.54 -7.00 -17.59
C PHE A 45 10.76 -5.70 -17.36
N VAL A 46 10.15 -5.15 -18.41
CA VAL A 46 9.36 -3.91 -18.31
C VAL A 46 8.07 -4.17 -17.54
N ILE A 47 7.45 -5.35 -17.70
CA ILE A 47 6.28 -5.76 -16.92
C ILE A 47 6.61 -5.81 -15.42
N PHE A 48 7.75 -6.40 -15.06
CA PHE A 48 8.21 -6.42 -13.67
C PHE A 48 8.45 -5.00 -13.12
N GLN A 49 9.11 -4.14 -13.89
CA GLN A 49 9.37 -2.76 -13.50
C GLN A 49 8.07 -1.96 -13.31
N MET A 50 7.10 -2.10 -14.22
CA MET A 50 5.79 -1.48 -14.12
C MET A 50 5.01 -1.98 -12.90
N THR A 51 5.09 -3.29 -12.61
CA THR A 51 4.48 -3.88 -11.41
C THR A 51 5.06 -3.27 -10.14
N MET A 52 6.39 -3.13 -10.05
CA MET A 52 7.05 -2.48 -8.91
C MET A 52 6.63 -1.01 -8.76
N TRP A 53 6.52 -0.27 -9.87
CA TRP A 53 6.04 1.11 -9.86
C TRP A 53 4.60 1.20 -9.35
N LEU A 54 3.73 0.28 -9.77
CA LEU A 54 2.35 0.22 -9.31
C LEU A 54 2.27 -0.04 -7.80
N ILE A 55 3.06 -1.00 -7.29
CA ILE A 55 3.13 -1.31 -5.86
C ILE A 55 3.56 -0.07 -5.07
N TYR A 56 4.61 0.63 -5.50
CA TYR A 56 5.06 1.86 -4.82
C TYR A 56 4.04 2.99 -4.93
N ALA A 57 3.36 3.14 -6.06
CA ALA A 57 2.30 4.14 -6.24
C ALA A 57 1.15 3.90 -5.25
N ILE A 58 0.72 2.64 -5.07
CA ILE A 58 -0.29 2.26 -4.07
C ILE A 58 0.23 2.53 -2.65
N ALA A 59 1.51 2.23 -2.37
CA ALA A 59 2.14 2.52 -1.08
C ALA A 59 2.08 4.01 -0.73
N VAL A 60 2.48 4.86 -1.67
CA VAL A 60 2.52 6.32 -1.52
C VAL A 60 1.10 6.87 -1.43
N LEU A 61 0.15 6.34 -2.18
CA LEU A 61 -1.26 6.71 -2.06
C LEU A 61 -1.82 6.38 -0.67
N ALA A 62 -1.55 5.18 -0.16
CA ALA A 62 -1.96 4.77 1.18
C ALA A 62 -1.33 5.66 2.26
N LEU A 63 -0.05 6.00 2.11
CA LEU A 63 0.64 6.95 2.99
C LEU A 63 0.01 8.35 2.89
N ASN A 64 -0.30 8.83 1.68
CA ASN A 64 -0.90 10.13 1.46
C ASN A 64 -2.29 10.24 2.10
N ILE A 65 -3.09 9.17 2.07
CA ILE A 65 -4.38 9.11 2.76
C ILE A 65 -4.18 9.19 4.27
N LEU A 66 -3.20 8.46 4.83
CA LEU A 66 -2.95 8.45 6.27
C LEU A 66 -2.44 9.81 6.79
N THR A 67 -1.45 10.37 6.11
CA THR A 67 -0.88 11.67 6.46
C THR A 67 -1.88 12.79 6.19
N GLY A 68 -2.63 12.72 5.08
CA GLY A 68 -3.57 13.77 4.66
C GLY A 68 -4.89 13.79 5.43
N ALA A 69 -5.43 12.62 5.83
CA ALA A 69 -6.71 12.55 6.55
C ALA A 69 -6.54 12.51 8.07
N SER A 70 -5.51 11.83 8.58
CA SER A 70 -5.32 11.59 10.02
C SER A 70 -4.11 12.33 10.61
N GLY A 71 -3.23 12.93 9.78
CA GLY A 71 -1.98 13.54 10.24
C GLY A 71 -0.97 12.52 10.80
N GLN A 72 -1.15 11.23 10.51
CA GLN A 72 -0.35 10.15 11.07
C GLN A 72 0.63 9.61 10.02
N PHE A 73 1.88 9.41 10.42
CA PHE A 73 2.90 8.75 9.61
C PHE A 73 2.91 7.25 9.89
N SER A 74 2.95 6.42 8.84
CA SER A 74 3.08 4.96 8.92
C SER A 74 4.20 4.49 8.01
N LEU A 75 5.08 3.62 8.54
CA LEU A 75 6.28 3.09 7.84
C LEU A 75 6.23 1.56 7.66
N GLY A 76 5.05 0.96 7.83
CA GLY A 76 4.85 -0.50 7.81
C GLY A 76 4.55 -1.12 6.45
N GLN A 77 4.61 -0.37 5.36
CA GLN A 77 4.12 -0.76 4.04
C GLN A 77 4.87 -1.99 3.52
N SER A 78 6.18 -2.10 3.80
CA SER A 78 6.98 -3.27 3.45
C SER A 78 6.54 -4.55 4.17
N ALA A 79 6.09 -4.43 5.43
CA ALA A 79 5.61 -5.57 6.19
C ALA A 79 4.34 -6.20 5.59
N PHE A 80 3.47 -5.38 4.98
CA PHE A 80 2.24 -5.86 4.37
C PHE A 80 2.45 -6.49 2.98
N TYR A 81 3.56 -6.17 2.29
CA TYR A 81 3.92 -6.86 1.04
C TYR A 81 4.41 -8.29 1.26
N ALA A 82 5.10 -8.53 2.38
CA ALA A 82 5.68 -9.84 2.72
C ALA A 82 4.67 -11.01 2.65
N PRO A 83 3.53 -11.00 3.36
CA PRO A 83 2.60 -12.13 3.35
C PRO A 83 2.02 -12.41 1.96
N GLY A 84 1.72 -11.38 1.16
CA GLY A 84 1.19 -11.56 -0.20
C GLY A 84 2.23 -12.11 -1.20
N ALA A 85 3.44 -11.54 -1.17
CA ALA A 85 4.54 -11.98 -2.04
C ALA A 85 4.97 -13.42 -1.70
N TYR A 86 5.11 -13.72 -0.42
CA TYR A 86 5.57 -15.03 0.04
C TYR A 86 4.52 -16.13 -0.20
N THR A 87 3.24 -15.85 0.06
CA THR A 87 2.15 -16.78 -0.29
C THR A 87 2.14 -17.07 -1.78
N SER A 88 2.31 -16.03 -2.62
CA SER A 88 2.36 -16.20 -4.08
C SER A 88 3.58 -17.02 -4.51
N ALA A 89 4.75 -16.78 -3.91
CA ALA A 89 5.97 -17.51 -4.19
C ALA A 89 5.83 -19.01 -3.85
N ILE A 90 5.36 -19.34 -2.64
CA ILE A 90 5.10 -20.72 -2.23
C ILE A 90 4.12 -21.41 -3.18
N LEU A 91 3.02 -20.76 -3.54
CA LEU A 91 1.97 -21.40 -4.31
C LEU A 91 2.38 -21.62 -5.78
N ILE A 92 3.25 -20.77 -6.32
CA ILE A 92 3.82 -20.93 -7.67
C ILE A 92 4.93 -21.98 -7.67
N GLU A 93 5.83 -21.95 -6.67
CA GLU A 93 7.01 -22.81 -6.63
C GLU A 93 6.69 -24.25 -6.19
N HIS A 94 5.83 -24.41 -5.18
CA HIS A 94 5.50 -25.71 -4.59
C HIS A 94 4.10 -26.20 -4.95
N GLY A 95 3.16 -25.27 -5.22
CA GLY A 95 1.75 -25.59 -5.41
C GLY A 95 1.33 -25.95 -6.84
N ASN A 96 2.14 -25.64 -7.86
CA ASN A 96 1.78 -25.74 -9.29
C ASN A 96 0.37 -25.17 -9.61
N VAL A 97 -0.07 -24.19 -8.83
CA VAL A 97 -1.42 -23.61 -8.98
C VAL A 97 -1.38 -22.61 -10.13
N ASN A 98 -2.42 -22.62 -10.96
CA ASN A 98 -2.57 -21.67 -12.06
C ASN A 98 -2.43 -20.23 -11.54
N TYR A 99 -1.63 -19.39 -12.21
CA TYR A 99 -1.37 -17.99 -11.86
C TYR A 99 -2.63 -17.19 -11.54
N ALA A 100 -3.73 -17.47 -12.25
CA ALA A 100 -5.02 -16.82 -12.03
C ALA A 100 -5.68 -17.17 -10.69
N LEU A 101 -5.47 -18.38 -10.17
CA LEU A 101 -5.99 -18.82 -8.86
C LEU A 101 -5.06 -18.41 -7.72
N THR A 102 -3.76 -18.26 -7.99
CA THR A 102 -2.80 -17.82 -6.98
C THR A 102 -3.09 -16.41 -6.49
N LEU A 103 -3.50 -15.51 -7.38
CA LEU A 103 -3.80 -14.12 -7.03
C LEU A 103 -4.92 -13.96 -5.99
N PRO A 104 -6.12 -14.57 -6.14
CA PRO A 104 -7.17 -14.46 -5.13
C PRO A 104 -6.81 -15.16 -3.82
N VAL A 105 -6.11 -16.31 -3.88
CA VAL A 105 -5.69 -17.02 -2.66
C VAL A 105 -4.68 -16.20 -1.87
N ALA A 106 -3.66 -15.65 -2.54
CA ALA A 106 -2.70 -14.74 -1.92
C ALA A 106 -3.39 -13.46 -1.40
N GLY A 107 -4.39 -12.95 -2.11
CA GLY A 107 -5.22 -11.83 -1.69
C GLY A 107 -5.99 -12.11 -0.39
N ILE A 108 -6.61 -13.28 -0.27
CA ILE A 108 -7.35 -13.68 0.93
C ILE A 108 -6.40 -13.83 2.12
N ILE A 109 -5.25 -14.49 1.93
CA ILE A 109 -4.26 -14.68 3.01
C ILE A 109 -3.68 -13.32 3.45
N CYS A 110 -3.34 -12.46 2.50
CA CYS A 110 -2.90 -11.09 2.77
C CYS A 110 -3.98 -10.28 3.48
N PHE A 111 -5.24 -10.41 3.09
CA PHE A 111 -6.37 -9.74 3.74
C PHE A 111 -6.54 -10.18 5.20
N ILE A 112 -6.47 -11.49 5.47
CA ILE A 112 -6.57 -12.03 6.83
C ILE A 112 -5.41 -11.52 7.69
N ALA A 113 -4.17 -11.59 7.19
CA ALA A 113 -3.00 -11.08 7.89
C ALA A 113 -3.11 -9.56 8.15
N GLY A 114 -3.44 -8.80 7.12
CA GLY A 114 -3.64 -7.35 7.20
C GLY A 114 -4.76 -6.94 8.16
N PHE A 115 -5.86 -7.70 8.21
CA PHE A 115 -6.95 -7.47 9.15
C PHE A 115 -6.52 -7.73 10.60
N LEU A 116 -5.80 -8.82 10.83
CA LEU A 116 -5.31 -9.17 12.16
C LEU A 116 -4.32 -8.14 12.71
N PHE A 117 -3.43 -7.60 11.87
CA PHE A 117 -2.49 -6.54 12.24
C PHE A 117 -3.11 -5.13 12.20
N GLY A 118 -4.17 -4.91 11.42
CA GLY A 118 -4.87 -3.63 11.31
C GLY A 118 -5.75 -3.31 12.52
N LEU A 119 -6.37 -4.34 13.11
CA LEU A 119 -7.16 -4.23 14.35
C LEU A 119 -6.41 -3.56 15.52
N PRO A 120 -5.19 -4.00 15.89
CA PRO A 120 -4.42 -3.32 16.93
C PRO A 120 -3.91 -1.95 16.46
N ALA A 121 -3.61 -1.77 15.18
CA ALA A 121 -3.16 -0.49 14.64
C ALA A 121 -4.22 0.62 14.81
N LEU A 122 -5.51 0.29 14.66
CA LEU A 122 -6.62 1.22 14.90
C LEU A 122 -6.70 1.74 16.34
N ARG A 123 -6.08 1.05 17.31
CA ARG A 123 -6.08 1.45 18.72
C ARG A 123 -4.95 2.41 19.08
N LEU A 124 -3.98 2.63 18.18
CA LEU A 124 -2.84 3.51 18.40
C LEU A 124 -3.03 4.81 17.62
N SER A 125 -2.54 5.93 18.16
CA SER A 125 -2.62 7.24 17.49
C SER A 125 -1.25 7.92 17.40
N GLY A 126 -1.07 8.69 16.33
CA GLY A 126 0.09 9.57 16.12
C GLY A 126 1.43 8.83 16.15
N VAL A 127 2.34 9.27 17.02
CA VAL A 127 3.73 8.78 17.12
C VAL A 127 3.81 7.32 17.58
N TYR A 128 2.80 6.83 18.32
CA TYR A 128 2.76 5.42 18.72
C TYR A 128 2.52 4.50 17.53
N LEU A 129 1.66 4.90 16.59
CA LEU A 129 1.40 4.13 15.37
C LEU A 129 2.65 4.08 14.48
N ALA A 130 3.35 5.21 14.31
CA ALA A 130 4.58 5.27 13.53
C ALA A 130 5.65 4.30 14.06
N ARG A 131 5.85 4.25 15.39
CA ARG A 131 6.79 3.31 16.02
C ARG A 131 6.37 1.85 15.87
N ALA A 132 5.08 1.55 16.05
CA ALA A 132 4.56 0.20 15.91
C ALA A 132 4.72 -0.33 14.48
N THR A 133 4.44 0.50 13.47
CA THR A 133 4.59 0.12 12.06
C THR A 133 6.05 -0.01 11.63
N PHE A 134 6.94 0.83 12.16
CA PHE A 134 8.38 0.66 11.97
C PHE A 134 8.90 -0.64 12.59
N ALA A 135 8.50 -0.96 13.83
CA ALA A 135 8.86 -2.22 14.48
C ALA A 135 8.37 -3.42 13.67
N LEU A 136 7.14 -3.36 13.13
CA LEU A 136 6.60 -4.40 12.26
C LEU A 136 7.42 -4.56 10.96
N ALA A 137 7.80 -3.45 10.32
CA ALA A 137 8.64 -3.46 9.12
C ALA A 137 10.00 -4.11 9.35
N VAL A 138 10.62 -3.88 10.52
CA VAL A 138 11.92 -4.48 10.89
C VAL A 138 11.76 -5.93 11.34
N ALA A 139 10.66 -6.26 12.01
CA ALA A 139 10.39 -7.60 12.50
C ALA A 139 10.04 -8.58 11.37
N MET A 140 9.35 -8.14 10.31
CA MET A 140 8.90 -9.04 9.23
C MET A 140 10.04 -9.83 8.56
N PRO A 141 11.15 -9.22 8.13
CA PRO A 141 12.28 -9.97 7.60
C PRO A 141 12.87 -10.99 8.58
N GLN A 142 12.83 -10.71 9.89
CA GLN A 142 13.28 -11.63 10.93
C GLN A 142 12.26 -12.76 11.15
N LEU A 143 10.97 -12.45 11.06
CA LEU A 143 9.88 -13.42 11.16
C LEU A 143 9.94 -14.47 10.06
N LEU A 144 10.32 -14.06 8.85
CA LEU A 144 10.50 -14.95 7.70
C LEU A 144 11.74 -15.85 7.83
N LYS A 145 12.73 -15.46 8.64
CA LYS A 145 13.94 -16.26 8.90
C LYS A 145 13.81 -17.21 10.10
N LEU A 146 12.66 -17.23 10.79
CA LEU A 146 12.43 -18.20 11.85
C LEU A 146 12.33 -19.61 11.23
N GLY A 147 12.96 -20.60 11.86
CA GLY A 147 13.13 -21.98 11.34
C GLY A 147 11.86 -22.74 10.94
N VAL A 148 10.67 -22.19 11.19
CA VAL A 148 9.39 -22.69 10.68
C VAL A 148 9.19 -22.35 9.18
N PHE A 149 9.69 -21.21 8.73
CA PHE A 149 9.61 -20.75 7.34
C PHE A 149 10.87 -21.05 6.53
N GLU A 150 12.00 -21.33 7.19
CA GLU A 150 13.29 -21.64 6.56
C GLU A 150 13.18 -22.82 5.57
N HIS A 151 12.35 -23.82 5.88
CA HIS A 151 12.09 -24.95 4.98
C HIS A 151 11.43 -24.55 3.64
N TRP A 152 10.70 -23.43 3.63
CA TRP A 152 9.96 -22.92 2.47
C TRP A 152 10.58 -21.64 1.86
N THR A 153 11.49 -20.95 2.56
CA THR A 153 12.18 -19.74 2.06
C THR A 153 13.55 -20.02 1.45
N GLY A 154 14.19 -21.15 1.78
CA GLY A 154 15.59 -21.42 1.46
C GLY A 154 16.57 -20.75 2.40
#